data_AF-A0A2E1TBI5-F1
#
_entry.id   AF-A0A2E1TBI5-F1
#
_cell.length_a   1.000
_cell.length_b   1.000
_cell.length_c   1.000
_cell.angle_alpha   90.00
_cell.angle_beta   90.00
_cell.angle_gamma   90.00
#
_symmetry.space_group_name_H-M   'P 1'
#
loop_
_entity.id
_entity.type
_entity.pdbx_description
1 polymer ?
#
loop_
_entity_poly.entity_id
_entity_poly.type
_entity_poly.pdbx_seq_one_letter_code
_entity_poly.pdbx_strand_id
1 'polypeptide(L)'
;MRKNLILQKIKILFLLVVFLVSSFNVFTQNTSLISDCGDFIAGPSTWPFVLVATTIDSGAASQAAQTYTMNVTSLPAGGANVRVYKTVANGNAFFGNPVALTLGSNSITVAAVNFDRAVKFQFSSGDVEFDALVLNGDSSDCVTPLPPSPTSLISDCGDFIAGPSAWPYVLVATTIADGSASQSAQTFTMNVTSLPAGGANVRVYKTTANGNDFFGNPVALTLCSNSITVAAVNFDRAVKFQFSSGDVEFDALVLNGDSSECVSTTTSSVIDVIHACDSYTWIDGNTYTSSNNTATYILNNASGCDSVVSLDLTITSSSSFNDVVYACDSYTWIDGNTYTSSNNTATHILNNAAGCDSIVTLDLTITSSSSFTDVVYTCDSYTWIDGNIYTSSNNTATHILNSAAGCDSIVTLDLTITNVDSAVVVLDDSTLQAQSVVVGTTYQWLDCNDNFAQIFGENNAIFTTQNSGYYAVEVTLNDCSVISDCFNITSTVGIYDLDHKYEIQLFPNPTKNYIIISLDGISFVDILILDLQGKVLLQQFGLFDQDRINISDYVAGTYFIKIITPEGSRQVRITKQ
;
A
#
# COMPACT_ATOMS: atom_id res chain seq x y z
N MET A 1 -27.68 -20.17 -19.92
CA MET A 1 -29.16 -19.96 -19.82
C MET A 1 -29.80 -20.61 -18.60
N ARG A 2 -29.71 -21.93 -18.35
CA ARG A 2 -30.36 -22.58 -17.18
C ARG A 2 -29.88 -22.08 -15.79
N LYS A 3 -28.61 -21.68 -15.66
CA LYS A 3 -28.03 -21.18 -14.39
C LYS A 3 -28.57 -19.80 -13.97
N ASN A 4 -28.77 -18.89 -14.93
CA ASN A 4 -29.36 -17.56 -14.68
C ASN A 4 -30.84 -17.64 -14.27
N LEU A 5 -31.60 -18.57 -14.86
CA LEU A 5 -33.02 -18.74 -14.53
C LEU A 5 -33.22 -19.27 -13.11
N ILE A 6 -32.30 -20.10 -12.62
CA ILE A 6 -32.31 -20.63 -11.24
C ILE A 6 -31.91 -19.53 -10.25
N LEU A 7 -30.90 -18.72 -10.58
CA LEU A 7 -30.47 -17.59 -9.74
C LEU A 7 -31.56 -16.52 -9.61
N GLN A 8 -32.29 -16.24 -10.70
CA GLN A 8 -33.42 -15.30 -10.72
C GLN A 8 -34.59 -15.81 -9.83
N LYS A 9 -34.91 -17.10 -9.90
CA LYS A 9 -35.95 -17.72 -9.05
C LYS A 9 -35.56 -17.75 -7.57
N ILE A 10 -34.28 -17.97 -7.25
CA ILE A 10 -33.78 -17.94 -5.87
C ILE A 10 -33.79 -16.51 -5.31
N LYS A 11 -33.45 -15.49 -6.11
CA LYS A 11 -33.53 -14.08 -5.69
C LYS A 11 -34.97 -13.62 -5.47
N ILE A 12 -35.90 -13.98 -6.35
CA ILE A 12 -37.34 -13.72 -6.16
C ILE A 12 -37.83 -14.36 -4.86
N LEU A 13 -37.42 -15.60 -4.58
CA LEU A 13 -37.75 -16.30 -3.33
C LEU A 13 -37.11 -15.64 -2.10
N PHE A 14 -35.87 -15.17 -2.18
CA PHE A 14 -35.18 -14.50 -1.07
C PHE A 14 -35.78 -13.13 -0.77
N LEU A 15 -36.19 -12.37 -1.80
CA LEU A 15 -36.89 -11.09 -1.64
C LEU A 15 -38.28 -11.31 -1.01
N LEU A 16 -39.00 -12.36 -1.41
CA LEU A 16 -40.26 -12.81 -0.80
C LEU A 16 -40.08 -13.24 0.68
N VAL A 17 -38.93 -13.82 1.03
CA VAL A 17 -38.61 -14.20 2.43
C VAL A 17 -38.21 -12.99 3.26
N VAL A 18 -37.47 -12.02 2.70
CA VAL A 18 -37.21 -10.73 3.38
C VAL A 18 -38.54 -10.01 3.66
N PHE A 19 -39.50 -10.08 2.73
CA PHE A 19 -40.87 -9.57 2.89
C PHE A 19 -41.63 -10.18 4.08
N LEU A 20 -41.31 -11.43 4.46
CA LEU A 20 -41.89 -12.11 5.64
C LEU A 20 -41.17 -11.78 6.95
N VAL A 21 -39.94 -11.24 6.90
CA VAL A 21 -39.08 -11.02 8.07
C VAL A 21 -38.97 -9.52 8.43
N SER A 22 -39.16 -8.61 7.47
CA SER A 22 -39.12 -7.16 7.68
C SER A 22 -40.34 -6.57 8.39
N SER A 23 -41.35 -7.38 8.70
CA SER A 23 -42.53 -6.97 9.50
C SER A 23 -42.28 -6.94 11.01
N PHE A 24 -41.08 -7.30 11.49
CA PHE A 24 -40.66 -6.99 12.86
C PHE A 24 -40.06 -5.59 12.96
N ASN A 25 -40.86 -4.56 12.67
CA ASN A 25 -40.55 -3.26 13.26
C ASN A 25 -40.85 -3.36 14.75
N VAL A 26 -39.79 -3.48 15.55
CA VAL A 26 -39.83 -3.21 16.98
C VAL A 26 -40.08 -1.71 17.13
N PHE A 27 -41.33 -1.28 16.95
CA PHE A 27 -41.79 0.00 17.46
C PHE A 27 -41.83 -0.15 18.97
N THR A 28 -40.83 0.39 19.64
CA THR A 28 -40.85 0.54 21.09
C THR A 28 -42.00 1.48 21.42
N GLN A 29 -43.01 0.99 22.17
CA GLN A 29 -44.05 1.85 22.72
C GLN A 29 -43.37 2.92 23.59
N ASN A 30 -43.73 4.19 23.39
CA ASN A 30 -43.42 5.22 24.38
C ASN A 30 -44.45 5.13 25.50
N THR A 31 -44.10 4.40 26.56
CA THR A 31 -44.81 4.45 27.83
C THR A 31 -44.43 5.70 28.62
N SER A 32 -45.27 6.09 29.58
CA SER A 32 -45.02 7.20 30.50
C SER A 32 -45.38 6.79 31.93
N LEU A 33 -44.67 7.36 32.91
CA LEU A 33 -45.03 7.26 34.31
C LEU A 33 -46.01 8.38 34.67
N ILE A 34 -46.94 8.10 35.59
CA ILE A 34 -47.81 9.15 36.15
C ILE A 34 -46.98 10.31 36.75
N SER A 35 -45.82 10.03 37.34
CA SER A 35 -44.91 11.06 37.87
C SER A 35 -44.29 11.97 36.82
N ASP A 36 -44.18 11.49 35.59
CA ASP A 36 -43.43 12.13 34.51
C ASP A 36 -44.37 12.77 33.48
N CYS A 37 -45.68 12.61 33.68
CA CYS A 37 -46.73 13.12 32.83
C CYS A 37 -47.25 14.49 33.31
N GLY A 38 -47.21 15.49 32.41
CA GLY A 38 -47.67 16.86 32.68
C GLY A 38 -49.17 17.02 32.96
N ASP A 39 -50.00 16.02 32.62
CA ASP A 39 -51.45 16.06 32.87
C ASP A 39 -51.80 15.86 34.36
N PHE A 40 -50.86 15.34 35.15
CA PHE A 40 -51.04 15.15 36.59
C PHE A 40 -50.47 16.31 37.38
N ILE A 41 -51.29 16.87 38.27
CA ILE A 41 -50.86 17.90 39.23
C ILE A 41 -50.63 17.30 40.62
N ALA A 42 -49.88 18.01 41.45
CA ALA A 42 -49.62 17.61 42.82
C ALA A 42 -50.90 17.54 43.67
N GLY A 43 -51.07 16.43 44.39
CA GLY A 43 -52.18 16.16 45.29
C GLY A 43 -51.80 16.10 46.77
N PRO A 44 -52.74 15.66 47.63
CA PRO A 44 -52.48 15.41 49.05
C PRO A 44 -51.44 14.32 49.27
N SER A 45 -50.83 14.28 50.46
CA SER A 45 -49.72 13.35 50.78
C SER A 45 -49.99 11.86 50.52
N THR A 46 -51.23 11.39 50.66
CA THR A 46 -51.60 9.98 50.40
C THR A 46 -52.15 9.74 48.99
N TRP A 47 -52.35 10.79 48.20
CA TRP A 47 -52.85 10.77 46.82
C TRP A 47 -52.11 11.81 45.98
N PRO A 48 -50.79 11.62 45.80
CA PRO A 48 -49.88 12.67 45.37
C PRO A 48 -50.06 13.11 43.92
N PHE A 49 -50.74 12.33 43.07
CA PHE A 49 -50.92 12.64 41.66
C PHE A 49 -52.40 12.78 41.32
N VAL A 50 -52.78 13.90 40.71
CA VAL A 50 -54.18 14.26 40.49
C VAL A 50 -54.42 14.63 39.03
N LEU A 51 -55.27 13.86 38.37
CA LEU A 51 -55.82 14.18 37.06
C LEU A 51 -57.10 15.00 37.24
N VAL A 52 -57.11 16.25 36.78
CA VAL A 52 -58.24 17.16 36.95
C VAL A 52 -59.18 17.03 35.76
N ALA A 53 -60.35 16.40 35.96
CA ALA A 53 -61.34 16.24 34.90
C ALA A 53 -62.15 17.53 34.66
N THR A 54 -62.56 18.20 35.74
CA THR A 54 -63.27 19.48 35.66
C THR A 54 -63.22 20.23 36.99
N THR A 55 -63.51 21.53 36.96
CA THR A 55 -63.59 22.41 38.13
C THR A 55 -64.97 23.04 38.24
N ILE A 56 -65.31 23.57 39.42
CA ILE A 56 -66.60 24.27 39.62
C ILE A 56 -66.71 25.47 38.66
N ASP A 57 -65.60 26.16 38.40
CA ASP A 57 -65.56 27.34 37.52
C ASP A 57 -65.82 27.00 36.04
N SER A 58 -65.79 25.71 35.68
CA SER A 58 -66.17 25.23 34.35
C SER A 58 -67.70 25.25 34.13
N GLY A 59 -68.50 25.65 35.13
CA GLY A 59 -69.93 25.88 35.02
C GLY A 59 -70.69 24.66 34.48
N ALA A 60 -71.60 24.88 33.54
CA ALA A 60 -72.43 23.82 32.95
C ALA A 60 -71.62 22.65 32.35
N ALA A 61 -70.38 22.88 31.87
CA ALA A 61 -69.53 21.81 31.36
C ALA A 61 -69.12 20.81 32.45
N SER A 62 -69.02 21.26 33.71
CA SER A 62 -68.69 20.40 34.86
C SER A 62 -69.82 19.42 35.25
N GLN A 63 -71.03 19.69 34.76
CA GLN A 63 -72.23 18.91 35.05
C GLN A 63 -72.29 17.62 34.20
N ALA A 64 -71.59 17.58 33.07
CA ALA A 64 -71.52 16.40 32.20
C ALA A 64 -70.84 15.20 32.92
N ALA A 65 -71.02 14.00 32.35
CA ALA A 65 -70.29 12.83 32.82
C ALA A 65 -68.79 13.06 32.57
N GLN A 66 -67.96 12.66 33.55
CA GLN A 66 -66.51 12.84 33.49
C GLN A 66 -65.85 11.46 33.54
N THR A 67 -65.00 11.16 32.57
CA THR A 67 -64.42 9.82 32.41
C THR A 67 -62.93 9.95 32.14
N TYR A 68 -62.13 9.13 32.81
CA TYR A 68 -60.78 8.82 32.32
C TYR A 68 -60.70 7.35 31.93
N THR A 69 -59.88 7.05 30.93
CA THR A 69 -59.47 5.70 30.53
C THR A 69 -57.95 5.69 30.43
N MET A 70 -57.30 4.70 31.05
CA MET A 70 -55.85 4.55 31.04
C MET A 70 -55.49 3.09 30.78
N ASN A 71 -54.58 2.83 29.84
CA ASN A 71 -54.01 1.50 29.65
C ASN A 71 -52.70 1.38 30.44
N VAL A 72 -52.72 0.60 31.50
CA VAL A 72 -51.59 0.45 32.44
C VAL A 72 -50.69 -0.69 31.95
N THR A 73 -49.42 -0.39 31.73
CA THR A 73 -48.41 -1.35 31.26
C THR A 73 -47.56 -1.90 32.41
N SER A 74 -47.41 -1.14 33.51
CA SER A 74 -46.68 -1.59 34.69
C SER A 74 -47.24 -0.96 35.98
N LEU A 75 -47.10 -1.69 37.08
CA LEU A 75 -47.52 -1.26 38.42
C LEU A 75 -46.34 -1.40 39.41
N PRO A 76 -46.24 -0.53 40.43
CA PRO A 76 -45.26 -0.68 41.48
C PRO A 76 -45.50 -1.97 42.29
N ALA A 77 -44.46 -2.47 42.96
CA ALA A 77 -44.49 -3.74 43.68
C ALA A 77 -45.59 -3.86 44.77
N GLY A 78 -46.07 -2.72 45.31
CA GLY A 78 -47.19 -2.64 46.26
C GLY A 78 -48.57 -2.43 45.64
N GLY A 79 -48.66 -2.40 44.30
CA GLY A 79 -49.83 -1.96 43.56
C GLY A 79 -50.07 -0.46 43.67
N ALA A 80 -51.03 0.04 42.89
CA ALA A 80 -51.48 1.42 42.95
C ALA A 80 -53.00 1.48 42.93
N ASN A 81 -53.56 2.53 43.51
CA ASN A 81 -54.99 2.76 43.56
C ASN A 81 -55.31 4.13 42.93
N VAL A 82 -56.54 4.24 42.44
CA VAL A 82 -57.17 5.49 42.04
C VAL A 82 -58.39 5.72 42.93
N ARG A 83 -58.71 6.97 43.26
CA ARG A 83 -60.00 7.33 43.85
C ARG A 83 -60.59 8.56 43.19
N VAL A 84 -61.92 8.65 43.24
CA VAL A 84 -62.64 9.84 42.77
C VAL A 84 -62.73 10.87 43.89
N TYR A 85 -62.33 12.09 43.59
CA TYR A 85 -62.74 13.28 44.32
C TYR A 85 -63.82 14.00 43.54
N LYS A 86 -64.87 14.46 44.23
CA LYS A 86 -65.85 15.39 43.64
C LYS A 86 -66.45 16.31 44.68
N THR A 87 -67.00 17.45 44.26
CA THR A 87 -67.92 18.22 45.11
C THR A 87 -69.34 17.75 44.90
N VAL A 88 -70.14 17.72 45.97
CA VAL A 88 -71.58 17.40 45.91
C VAL A 88 -72.43 18.67 46.00
N ALA A 89 -73.74 18.57 45.82
CA ALA A 89 -74.64 19.72 45.62
C ALA A 89 -74.58 20.80 46.71
N ASN A 90 -74.21 20.43 47.94
CA ASN A 90 -74.06 21.36 49.06
C ASN A 90 -72.66 21.99 49.15
N GLY A 91 -71.81 21.80 48.14
CA GLY A 91 -70.44 22.29 48.08
C GLY A 91 -69.40 21.44 48.82
N ASN A 92 -69.82 20.41 49.57
CA ASN A 92 -68.88 19.58 50.33
C ASN A 92 -68.07 18.66 49.42
N ALA A 93 -66.83 18.39 49.83
CA ALA A 93 -65.98 17.39 49.20
C ALA A 93 -66.47 15.97 49.50
N PHE A 94 -66.45 15.11 48.49
CA PHE A 94 -66.65 13.68 48.57
C PHE A 94 -65.41 12.95 48.04
N PHE A 95 -64.98 11.93 48.77
CA PHE A 95 -63.89 11.04 48.37
C PHE A 95 -64.45 9.62 48.25
N GLY A 96 -64.34 9.04 47.06
CA GLY A 96 -64.71 7.65 46.82
C GLY A 96 -63.75 6.68 47.50
N ASN A 97 -64.20 5.43 47.61
CA ASN A 97 -63.33 4.34 48.04
C ASN A 97 -62.17 4.16 47.04
N PRO A 98 -60.96 3.81 47.50
CA PRO A 98 -59.86 3.43 46.62
C PRO A 98 -60.25 2.25 45.73
N VAL A 99 -59.91 2.33 44.45
CA VAL A 99 -60.03 1.25 43.47
C VAL A 99 -58.63 0.88 43.02
N ALA A 100 -58.27 -0.39 43.12
CA ALA A 100 -56.96 -0.87 42.67
C ALA A 100 -56.88 -0.81 41.15
N LEU A 101 -55.74 -0.34 40.63
CA LEU A 101 -55.42 -0.40 39.21
C LEU A 101 -54.95 -1.81 38.85
N THR A 102 -55.31 -2.27 37.66
CA THR A 102 -54.83 -3.54 37.08
C THR A 102 -54.02 -3.27 35.83
N LEU A 103 -53.18 -4.21 35.40
CA LEU A 103 -52.58 -4.15 34.06
C LEU A 103 -53.68 -4.16 32.98
N GLY A 104 -53.47 -3.44 31.90
CA GLY A 104 -54.45 -3.22 30.84
C GLY A 104 -55.36 -2.01 31.07
N SER A 105 -56.52 -1.99 30.40
CA SER A 105 -57.43 -0.84 30.42
C SER A 105 -58.15 -0.69 31.77
N ASN A 106 -58.05 0.52 32.34
CA ASN A 106 -58.74 0.96 33.55
C ASN A 106 -59.59 2.18 33.18
N SER A 107 -60.88 2.18 33.55
CA SER A 107 -61.78 3.30 33.27
C SER A 107 -62.70 3.59 34.45
N ILE A 108 -62.86 4.87 34.80
CA ILE A 108 -63.83 5.32 35.80
C ILE A 108 -64.65 6.47 35.23
N THR A 109 -65.96 6.30 35.26
CA THR A 109 -66.93 7.33 34.87
C THR A 109 -67.68 7.88 36.08
N VAL A 110 -67.64 9.20 36.23
CA VAL A 110 -68.45 9.96 37.19
C VAL A 110 -69.68 10.49 36.46
N ALA A 111 -70.85 9.90 36.73
CA ALA A 111 -72.11 10.24 36.06
C ALA A 111 -72.46 11.74 36.14
N ALA A 112 -73.19 12.23 35.13
CA ALA A 112 -73.65 13.61 35.03
C ALA A 112 -74.56 14.03 36.22
N VAL A 113 -74.60 15.33 36.52
CA VAL A 113 -75.47 15.95 37.53
C VAL A 113 -76.08 17.25 36.99
N ASN A 114 -76.78 18.01 37.83
CA ASN A 114 -77.45 19.27 37.49
C ASN A 114 -76.95 20.48 38.31
N PHE A 115 -75.75 20.39 38.89
CA PHE A 115 -75.11 21.45 39.65
C PHE A 115 -73.61 21.48 39.34
N ASP A 116 -73.01 22.67 39.38
CA ASP A 116 -71.60 22.85 39.08
C ASP A 116 -70.73 22.17 40.14
N ARG A 117 -69.72 21.42 39.69
CA ARG A 117 -68.90 20.58 40.57
C ARG A 117 -67.46 20.48 40.11
N ALA A 118 -66.55 20.13 41.02
CA ALA A 118 -65.23 19.65 40.63
C ALA A 118 -65.25 18.13 40.55
N VAL A 119 -64.50 17.55 39.59
CA VAL A 119 -64.21 16.11 39.53
C VAL A 119 -62.72 15.94 39.29
N LYS A 120 -62.08 15.10 40.11
CA LYS A 120 -60.66 14.77 40.00
C LYS A 120 -60.45 13.29 40.24
N PHE A 121 -59.51 12.68 39.53
CA PHE A 121 -59.05 11.33 39.78
C PHE A 121 -57.70 11.42 40.48
N GLN A 122 -57.62 10.89 41.70
CA GLN A 122 -56.39 10.95 42.49
C GLN A 122 -55.75 9.57 42.52
N PHE A 123 -54.44 9.51 42.28
CA PHE A 123 -53.65 8.29 42.16
C PHE A 123 -52.68 8.18 43.33
N SER A 124 -52.50 6.97 43.84
CA SER A 124 -51.70 6.72 45.05
C SER A 124 -50.19 6.59 44.77
N SER A 125 -49.78 6.42 43.51
CA SER A 125 -48.38 6.27 43.11
C SER A 125 -48.13 6.94 41.75
N GLY A 126 -46.92 7.48 41.59
CA GLY A 126 -46.40 8.03 40.34
C GLY A 126 -45.74 6.97 39.46
N ASP A 127 -45.35 5.84 40.08
CA ASP A 127 -44.67 4.71 39.43
C ASP A 127 -45.62 3.82 38.61
N VAL A 128 -46.84 4.28 38.34
CA VAL A 128 -47.76 3.59 37.43
C VAL A 128 -47.35 3.96 36.01
N GLU A 129 -47.01 2.96 35.22
CA GLU A 129 -46.63 3.13 33.83
C GLU A 129 -47.85 2.87 32.93
N PHE A 130 -48.04 3.72 31.93
CA PHE A 130 -49.13 3.62 30.97
C PHE A 130 -48.64 3.96 29.55
N ASP A 131 -49.27 3.38 28.54
CA ASP A 131 -49.04 3.66 27.11
C ASP A 131 -50.23 4.40 26.45
N ALA A 132 -51.35 4.57 27.17
CA ALA A 132 -52.50 5.35 26.73
C ALA A 132 -53.22 6.00 27.92
N LEU A 133 -53.58 7.27 27.78
CA LEU A 133 -54.44 8.00 28.73
C LEU A 133 -55.39 8.91 27.93
N VAL A 134 -56.69 8.81 28.21
CA VAL A 134 -57.74 9.63 27.62
C VAL A 134 -58.61 10.20 28.74
N LEU A 135 -58.83 11.52 28.73
CA LEU A 135 -59.67 12.24 29.68
C LEU A 135 -60.79 12.95 28.92
N ASN A 136 -62.04 12.58 29.20
CA ASN A 136 -63.24 13.16 28.55
C ASN A 136 -63.23 13.11 27.01
N GLY A 137 -62.48 12.18 26.42
CA GLY A 137 -62.31 12.04 24.96
C GLY A 137 -61.02 12.65 24.42
N ASP A 138 -60.31 13.46 25.21
CA ASP A 138 -59.04 14.06 24.83
C ASP A 138 -57.88 13.14 25.25
N SER A 139 -57.01 12.80 24.30
CA SER A 139 -55.81 11.99 24.56
C SER A 139 -54.72 12.82 25.24
N SER A 140 -54.01 12.20 26.17
CA SER A 140 -52.87 12.77 26.89
C SER A 140 -51.65 12.93 25.99
N ASP A 141 -50.99 14.08 26.06
CA ASP A 141 -49.72 14.34 25.36
C ASP A 141 -48.52 13.61 25.99
N CYS A 142 -48.68 13.06 27.19
CA CYS A 142 -47.61 12.35 27.92
C CYS A 142 -47.18 11.03 27.28
N VAL A 143 -47.99 10.49 26.37
CA VAL A 143 -47.72 9.28 25.60
C VAL A 143 -48.02 9.60 24.15
N THR A 144 -47.12 9.24 23.25
CA THR A 144 -47.47 9.26 21.83
C THR A 144 -48.33 8.03 21.57
N PRO A 145 -49.60 8.18 21.13
CA PRO A 145 -50.43 7.03 20.81
C PRO A 145 -49.69 6.15 19.80
N LEU A 146 -49.78 4.82 19.99
CA LEU A 146 -49.24 3.88 19.00
C LEU A 146 -49.83 4.27 17.64
N PRO A 147 -49.03 4.38 16.57
CA PRO A 147 -49.61 4.47 15.24
C PRO A 147 -50.56 3.29 15.06
N PRO A 148 -51.74 3.50 14.43
CA PRO A 148 -52.68 2.41 14.20
C PRO A 148 -51.93 1.22 13.58
N SER A 149 -52.30 0.01 13.99
CA SER A 149 -51.70 -1.22 13.49
C SER A 149 -51.65 -1.20 11.94
N PRO A 150 -50.62 -1.80 11.30
CA PRO A 150 -50.56 -1.87 9.84
C PRO A 150 -51.77 -2.59 9.24
N THR A 151 -52.50 -3.37 10.05
CA THR A 151 -53.81 -3.95 9.72
C THR A 151 -54.84 -3.70 10.83
N SER A 152 -56.12 -3.67 10.47
CA SER A 152 -57.25 -3.62 11.40
C SER A 152 -58.33 -4.63 11.01
N LEU A 153 -59.05 -5.15 12.00
CA LEU A 153 -60.33 -5.80 11.78
C LEU A 153 -61.43 -4.74 11.61
N ILE A 154 -62.48 -5.06 10.85
CA ILE A 154 -63.68 -4.21 10.78
C ILE A 154 -64.30 -4.05 12.18
N SER A 155 -64.28 -5.08 13.02
CA SER A 155 -64.82 -5.01 14.39
C SER A 155 -64.09 -4.05 15.32
N ASP A 156 -62.82 -3.78 15.02
CA ASP A 156 -61.91 -3.03 15.88
C ASP A 156 -61.67 -1.60 15.37
N CYS A 157 -62.25 -1.28 14.20
CA CYS A 157 -62.10 0.00 13.53
C CYS A 157 -63.25 0.98 13.88
N GLY A 158 -62.88 2.17 14.38
CA GLY A 158 -63.81 3.23 14.77
C GLY A 158 -64.67 3.81 13.64
N ASP A 159 -64.29 3.63 12.37
CA ASP A 159 -65.06 4.10 11.21
C ASP A 159 -66.37 3.32 11.01
N PHE A 160 -66.51 2.14 11.62
CA PHE A 160 -67.69 1.30 11.50
C PHE A 160 -68.62 1.47 12.69
N ILE A 161 -69.89 1.74 12.40
CA ILE A 161 -70.94 1.79 13.42
C ILE A 161 -71.79 0.50 13.41
N ALA A 162 -72.50 0.27 14.51
CA ALA A 162 -73.41 -0.87 14.63
C ALA A 162 -74.56 -0.82 13.61
N GLY A 163 -74.78 -1.95 12.94
CA GLY A 163 -75.82 -2.16 11.93
C GLY A 163 -76.91 -3.16 12.34
N PRO A 164 -77.83 -3.49 11.41
CA PRO A 164 -78.85 -4.52 11.65
C PRO A 164 -78.23 -5.92 11.78
N SER A 165 -78.97 -6.88 12.36
CA SER A 165 -78.43 -8.20 12.76
C SER A 165 -77.71 -8.99 11.66
N ALA A 166 -78.12 -8.89 10.40
CA ALA A 166 -77.46 -9.59 9.28
C ALA A 166 -76.29 -8.78 8.66
N TRP A 167 -76.15 -7.51 9.01
CA TRP A 167 -75.15 -6.57 8.51
C TRP A 167 -74.61 -5.69 9.64
N PRO A 168 -73.92 -6.30 10.62
CA PRO A 168 -73.64 -5.69 11.91
C PRO A 168 -72.65 -4.52 11.88
N TYR A 169 -71.89 -4.34 10.79
CA TYR A 169 -70.88 -3.29 10.67
C TYR A 169 -71.20 -2.37 9.49
N VAL A 170 -71.28 -1.06 9.74
CA VAL A 170 -71.75 -0.09 8.75
C VAL A 170 -70.76 1.06 8.62
N LEU A 171 -70.21 1.21 7.42
CA LEU A 171 -69.42 2.38 7.03
C LEU A 171 -70.38 3.42 6.43
N VAL A 172 -70.52 4.56 7.10
CA VAL A 172 -71.44 5.63 6.69
C VAL A 172 -70.72 6.58 5.73
N ALA A 173 -71.10 6.56 4.45
CA ALA A 173 -70.51 7.45 3.46
C ALA A 173 -71.10 8.86 3.51
N THR A 174 -72.43 8.94 3.68
CA THR A 174 -73.16 10.21 3.81
C THR A 174 -74.58 9.97 4.34
N THR A 175 -75.19 11.02 4.90
CA THR A 175 -76.56 11.07 5.40
C THR A 175 -77.38 12.13 4.65
N ILE A 176 -78.71 12.05 4.75
CA ILE A 176 -79.60 13.07 4.16
C ILE A 176 -79.32 14.46 4.74
N ALA A 177 -78.86 14.55 5.99
CA ALA A 177 -78.58 15.82 6.65
C ALA A 177 -77.37 16.55 6.04
N ASP A 178 -76.52 15.85 5.28
CA ASP A 178 -75.35 16.44 4.60
C ASP A 178 -75.76 17.26 3.36
N GLY A 179 -77.06 17.28 3.01
CA GLY A 179 -77.63 18.09 1.94
C GLY A 179 -76.97 17.80 0.60
N SER A 180 -76.58 18.84 -0.13
CA SER A 180 -75.97 18.72 -1.46
C SER A 180 -74.69 17.88 -1.49
N ALA A 181 -73.96 17.74 -0.37
CA ALA A 181 -72.76 16.89 -0.31
C ALA A 181 -73.11 15.40 -0.50
N SER A 182 -74.30 14.98 -0.05
CA SER A 182 -74.78 13.60 -0.18
C SER A 182 -75.13 13.17 -1.61
N GLN A 183 -75.25 14.15 -2.51
CA GLN A 183 -75.63 13.96 -3.91
C GLN A 183 -74.45 13.47 -4.77
N SER A 184 -73.21 13.71 -4.34
CA SER A 184 -72.02 13.30 -5.07
C SER A 184 -71.87 11.77 -5.12
N ALA A 185 -70.97 11.27 -5.98
CA ALA A 185 -70.65 9.86 -6.01
C ALA A 185 -69.95 9.46 -4.70
N GLN A 186 -70.37 8.33 -4.14
CA GLN A 186 -69.86 7.84 -2.86
C GLN A 186 -69.08 6.55 -3.11
N THR A 187 -67.83 6.49 -2.68
CA THR A 187 -66.95 5.36 -2.99
C THR A 187 -66.21 4.93 -1.74
N PHE A 188 -66.14 3.64 -1.47
CA PHE A 188 -65.10 3.11 -0.60
C PHE A 188 -64.13 2.24 -1.42
N THR A 189 -62.87 2.23 -1.00
CA THR A 189 -61.85 1.28 -1.44
C THR A 189 -61.23 0.65 -0.20
N MET A 190 -61.12 -0.67 -0.17
CA MET A 190 -60.55 -1.42 0.95
C MET A 190 -59.59 -2.48 0.42
N ASN A 191 -58.37 -2.54 0.97
CA ASN A 191 -57.45 -3.63 0.70
C ASN A 191 -57.58 -4.69 1.81
N VAL A 192 -58.21 -5.81 1.48
CA VAL A 192 -58.50 -6.90 2.43
C VAL A 192 -57.31 -7.85 2.50
N THR A 193 -56.76 -8.05 3.69
CA THR A 193 -55.61 -8.92 3.96
C THR A 193 -56.05 -10.32 4.41
N SER A 194 -57.21 -10.44 5.04
CA SER A 194 -57.76 -11.71 5.52
C SER A 194 -59.29 -11.70 5.52
N LEU A 195 -59.89 -12.88 5.32
CA LEU A 195 -61.32 -13.12 5.36
C LEU A 195 -61.66 -14.27 6.33
N PRO A 196 -62.83 -14.24 6.99
CA PRO A 196 -63.29 -15.36 7.80
C PRO A 196 -63.53 -16.61 6.94
N ALA A 197 -63.53 -17.80 7.56
CA ALA A 197 -63.64 -19.10 6.88
C ALA A 197 -64.91 -19.30 6.02
N GLY A 198 -65.95 -18.48 6.22
CA GLY A 198 -67.17 -18.45 5.41
C GLY A 198 -67.24 -17.34 4.36
N GLY A 199 -66.16 -16.56 4.19
CA GLY A 199 -66.13 -15.32 3.43
C GLY A 199 -66.93 -14.20 4.12
N ALA A 200 -66.86 -13.00 3.55
CA ALA A 200 -67.64 -11.86 3.98
C ALA A 200 -68.23 -11.15 2.76
N ASN A 201 -69.34 -10.44 2.96
CA ASN A 201 -70.01 -9.68 1.93
C ASN A 201 -70.15 -8.22 2.36
N VAL A 202 -70.23 -7.34 1.38
CA VAL A 202 -70.63 -5.94 1.52
C VAL A 202 -71.90 -5.70 0.69
N ARG A 203 -72.82 -4.87 1.18
CA ARG A 203 -73.95 -4.38 0.38
C ARG A 203 -74.10 -2.87 0.52
N VAL A 204 -74.65 -2.25 -0.51
CA VAL A 204 -74.98 -0.83 -0.49
C VAL A 204 -76.37 -0.64 0.11
N TYR A 205 -76.48 0.21 1.11
CA TYR A 205 -77.73 0.85 1.52
C TYR A 205 -77.76 2.27 0.96
N LYS A 206 -78.91 2.70 0.45
CA LYS A 206 -79.16 4.11 0.10
C LYS A 206 -80.63 4.49 0.23
N THR A 207 -80.92 5.78 0.36
CA THR A 207 -82.29 6.27 0.18
C THR A 207 -82.54 6.69 -1.27
N THR A 208 -83.78 6.48 -1.72
CA THR A 208 -84.25 6.83 -3.07
C THR A 208 -84.88 8.23 -3.09
N ALA A 209 -85.14 8.78 -4.27
CA ALA A 209 -85.74 10.11 -4.44
C ALA A 209 -87.10 10.26 -3.71
N ASN A 210 -87.82 9.16 -3.53
CA ASN A 210 -89.11 9.12 -2.84
C ASN A 210 -88.98 8.91 -1.33
N GLY A 211 -87.75 8.96 -0.79
CA GLY A 211 -87.47 8.73 0.63
C GLY A 211 -87.48 7.27 1.08
N ASN A 212 -87.70 6.31 0.17
CA ASN A 212 -87.68 4.88 0.49
C ASN A 212 -86.24 4.35 0.60
N ASP A 213 -86.06 3.38 1.49
CA ASP A 213 -84.82 2.61 1.62
C ASP A 213 -84.61 1.67 0.42
N PHE A 214 -83.35 1.56 0.00
CA PHE A 214 -82.90 0.60 -1.00
C PHE A 214 -81.70 -0.18 -0.45
N PHE A 215 -81.75 -1.51 -0.60
CA PHE A 215 -80.67 -2.42 -0.27
C PHE A 215 -80.21 -3.12 -1.55
N GLY A 216 -78.94 -2.94 -1.92
CA GLY A 216 -78.33 -3.65 -3.02
C GLY A 216 -78.13 -5.13 -2.72
N ASN A 217 -77.87 -5.90 -3.78
CA ASN A 217 -77.47 -7.29 -3.63
C ASN A 217 -76.14 -7.39 -2.87
N PRO A 218 -75.96 -8.42 -2.02
CA PRO A 218 -74.67 -8.72 -1.40
C PRO A 218 -73.59 -8.92 -2.46
N VAL A 219 -72.43 -8.32 -2.25
CA VAL A 219 -71.21 -8.50 -3.05
C VAL A 219 -70.17 -9.14 -2.15
N ALA A 220 -69.64 -10.29 -2.56
CA ALA A 220 -68.58 -10.96 -1.81
C ALA A 220 -67.31 -10.13 -1.83
N LEU A 221 -66.67 -9.99 -0.67
CA LEU A 221 -65.33 -9.42 -0.56
C LEU A 221 -64.30 -10.47 -0.99
N THR A 222 -63.26 -10.02 -1.68
CA THR A 222 -62.09 -10.83 -2.03
C THR A 222 -60.87 -10.31 -1.29
N LEU A 223 -59.81 -11.12 -1.24
CA LEU A 223 -58.50 -10.60 -0.82
C LEU A 223 -58.01 -9.50 -1.78
N CYS A 224 -57.10 -8.66 -1.31
CA CYS A 224 -56.61 -7.44 -1.97
C CYS A 224 -57.72 -6.37 -2.15
N SER A 225 -57.63 -5.56 -3.20
CA SER A 225 -58.48 -4.37 -3.40
C SER A 225 -59.94 -4.70 -3.72
N ASN A 226 -60.85 -4.11 -2.95
CA ASN A 226 -62.28 -4.09 -3.15
C ASN A 226 -62.72 -2.64 -3.28
N SER A 227 -63.54 -2.31 -4.29
CA SER A 227 -64.05 -0.96 -4.49
C SER A 227 -65.51 -0.98 -4.94
N ILE A 228 -66.35 -0.17 -4.29
CA ILE A 228 -67.74 0.03 -4.69
C ILE A 228 -68.04 1.51 -4.78
N THR A 229 -68.50 1.93 -5.96
CA THR A 229 -68.94 3.31 -6.23
C THR A 229 -70.45 3.37 -6.38
N VAL A 230 -71.09 4.24 -5.60
CA VAL A 230 -72.50 4.62 -5.75
C VAL A 230 -72.56 5.94 -6.51
N ALA A 231 -73.05 5.89 -7.75
CA ALA A 231 -73.10 7.04 -8.65
C ALA A 231 -73.86 8.25 -8.06
N ALA A 232 -73.47 9.46 -8.46
CA ALA A 232 -74.10 10.71 -8.06
C ALA A 232 -75.60 10.80 -8.46
N VAL A 233 -76.36 11.61 -7.74
CA VAL A 233 -77.78 11.93 -8.00
C VAL A 233 -78.02 13.43 -7.84
N ASN A 234 -79.28 13.87 -7.90
CA ASN A 234 -79.71 15.27 -7.77
C ASN A 234 -80.70 15.50 -6.60
N PHE A 235 -80.71 14.61 -5.62
CA PHE A 235 -81.55 14.70 -4.41
C PHE A 235 -80.76 14.24 -3.19
N ASP A 236 -81.05 14.82 -2.03
CA ASP A 236 -80.35 14.48 -0.79
C ASP A 236 -80.68 13.04 -0.37
N ARG A 237 -79.65 12.27 -0.01
CA ARG A 237 -79.78 10.84 0.28
C ARG A 237 -78.83 10.38 1.37
N ALA A 238 -79.10 9.23 1.96
CA ALA A 238 -78.10 8.50 2.72
C ALA A 238 -77.41 7.47 1.81
N VAL A 239 -76.11 7.23 2.01
CA VAL A 239 -75.38 6.08 1.45
C VAL A 239 -74.54 5.44 2.54
N LYS A 240 -74.67 4.12 2.68
CA LYS A 240 -73.91 3.33 3.66
C LYS A 240 -73.45 2.03 3.02
N PHE A 241 -72.24 1.59 3.37
CA PHE A 241 -71.74 0.26 3.02
C PHE A 241 -71.87 -0.62 4.25
N GLN A 242 -72.68 -1.67 4.13
CA GLN A 242 -72.94 -2.58 5.25
C GLN A 242 -72.17 -3.87 5.02
N PHE A 243 -71.47 -4.35 6.04
CA PHE A 243 -70.59 -5.51 6.00
C PHE A 243 -71.16 -6.64 6.86
N SER A 244 -71.01 -7.88 6.37
CA SER A 244 -71.60 -9.06 7.01
C SER A 244 -70.76 -9.64 8.15
N SER A 245 -69.48 -9.25 8.28
CA SER A 245 -68.57 -9.75 9.32
C SER A 245 -67.60 -8.67 9.78
N GLY A 246 -67.22 -8.74 11.06
CA GLY A 246 -66.20 -7.90 11.68
C GLY A 246 -64.80 -8.48 11.55
N ASP A 247 -64.72 -9.79 11.27
CA ASP A 247 -63.48 -10.56 11.14
C ASP A 247 -62.77 -10.34 9.79
N VAL A 248 -63.19 -9.34 9.02
CA VAL A 248 -62.49 -8.93 7.80
C VAL A 248 -61.30 -8.07 8.22
N GLU A 249 -60.09 -8.51 7.88
CA GLU A 249 -58.87 -7.77 8.14
C GLU A 249 -58.48 -6.96 6.90
N PHE A 250 -58.06 -5.71 7.10
CA PHE A 250 -57.62 -4.82 6.03
C PHE A 250 -56.39 -4.02 6.46
N ASP A 251 -55.53 -3.63 5.52
CA ASP A 251 -54.36 -2.75 5.72
C ASP A 251 -54.54 -1.36 5.06
N ALA A 252 -55.60 -1.18 4.27
CA ALA A 252 -55.98 0.11 3.72
C ALA A 252 -57.50 0.23 3.59
N LEU A 253 -58.06 1.36 4.01
CA LEU A 253 -59.45 1.74 3.79
C LEU A 253 -59.48 3.22 3.41
N VAL A 254 -60.20 3.55 2.34
CA VAL A 254 -60.40 4.92 1.84
C VAL A 254 -61.89 5.10 1.58
N LEU A 255 -62.50 6.11 2.18
CA LEU A 255 -63.90 6.49 1.98
C LEU A 255 -63.96 7.89 1.37
N ASN A 256 -64.54 8.02 0.19
CA ASN A 256 -64.67 9.28 -0.56
C ASN A 256 -63.36 10.06 -0.78
N GLY A 257 -62.22 9.37 -0.73
CA GLY A 257 -60.89 9.96 -0.86
C GLY A 257 -60.16 10.15 0.47
N ASP A 258 -60.86 10.03 1.60
CA ASP A 258 -60.29 10.14 2.94
C ASP A 258 -59.83 8.76 3.43
N SER A 259 -58.57 8.65 3.85
CA SER A 259 -58.01 7.43 4.41
C SER A 259 -58.52 7.20 5.83
N SER A 260 -58.80 5.94 6.16
CA SER A 260 -59.18 5.49 7.50
C SER A 260 -58.06 5.70 8.50
N GLU A 261 -58.40 6.15 9.71
CA GLU A 261 -57.47 6.25 10.84
C GLU A 261 -57.24 4.89 11.52
N CYS A 262 -57.98 3.85 11.15
CA CYS A 262 -57.86 2.52 11.74
C CYS A 262 -56.60 1.76 11.31
N VAL A 263 -55.91 2.21 10.26
CA VAL A 263 -54.73 1.56 9.70
C VAL A 263 -53.64 2.57 9.39
N SER A 264 -52.38 2.23 9.71
CA SER A 264 -51.23 3.02 9.29
C SER A 264 -50.86 2.64 7.85
N THR A 265 -51.08 3.53 6.89
CA THR A 265 -50.74 3.29 5.48
C THR A 265 -49.23 3.22 5.27
N THR A 266 -48.63 2.05 5.46
CA THR A 266 -47.25 1.80 5.01
C THR A 266 -47.28 1.41 3.54
N THR A 267 -46.99 2.35 2.65
CA THR A 267 -46.70 2.00 1.25
C THR A 267 -45.43 1.15 1.24
N SER A 268 -45.57 -0.17 1.06
CA SER A 268 -44.43 -1.07 0.96
C SER A 268 -43.74 -0.92 -0.40
N SER A 269 -42.92 0.12 -0.57
CA SER A 269 -41.99 0.25 -1.68
C SER A 269 -40.67 -0.41 -1.30
N VAL A 270 -40.27 -1.47 -2.01
CA VAL A 270 -38.99 -2.15 -1.79
C VAL A 270 -37.93 -1.52 -2.70
N ILE A 271 -36.73 -1.26 -2.17
CA ILE A 271 -35.57 -0.85 -2.97
C ILE A 271 -34.59 -2.02 -3.04
N ASP A 272 -34.26 -2.47 -4.25
CA ASP A 272 -33.21 -3.45 -4.56
C ASP A 272 -31.90 -2.73 -4.84
N VAL A 273 -31.02 -2.65 -3.84
CA VAL A 273 -29.73 -1.95 -3.92
C VAL A 273 -28.65 -2.90 -4.46
N ILE A 274 -28.11 -2.61 -5.64
CA ILE A 274 -27.13 -3.44 -6.34
C ILE A 274 -25.89 -2.63 -6.69
N HIS A 275 -24.72 -3.21 -6.41
CA HIS A 275 -23.43 -2.72 -6.90
C HIS A 275 -22.85 -3.76 -7.87
N ALA A 276 -22.52 -3.34 -9.09
CA ALA A 276 -22.02 -4.23 -10.13
C ALA A 276 -20.89 -3.58 -10.96
N CYS A 277 -20.09 -4.43 -11.62
CA CYS A 277 -19.03 -4.00 -12.51
C CYS A 277 -19.45 -4.17 -13.98
N ASP A 278 -19.19 -3.14 -14.79
CA ASP A 278 -19.45 -3.05 -16.23
C ASP A 278 -20.92 -3.18 -16.67
N SER A 279 -21.62 -4.22 -16.26
CA SER A 279 -23.04 -4.41 -16.55
C SER A 279 -23.78 -5.26 -15.52
N TYR A 280 -25.10 -5.07 -15.43
CA TYR A 280 -25.98 -5.87 -14.58
C TYR A 280 -27.32 -6.13 -15.27
N THR A 281 -27.76 -7.39 -15.30
CA THR A 281 -29.11 -7.76 -15.75
C THR A 281 -30.05 -7.82 -14.54
N TRP A 282 -31.07 -6.95 -14.51
CA TRP A 282 -32.01 -6.87 -13.40
C TRP A 282 -33.22 -7.81 -13.59
N ILE A 283 -34.12 -7.85 -12.59
CA ILE A 283 -35.29 -8.75 -12.55
C ILE A 283 -36.31 -8.47 -13.66
N ASP A 284 -36.27 -7.27 -14.23
CA ASP A 284 -37.06 -6.88 -15.41
C ASP A 284 -36.53 -7.49 -16.73
N GLY A 285 -35.36 -8.12 -16.69
CA GLY A 285 -34.70 -8.73 -17.85
C GLY A 285 -33.83 -7.77 -18.67
N ASN A 286 -33.75 -6.49 -18.30
CA ASN A 286 -32.90 -5.52 -18.97
C ASN A 286 -31.46 -5.59 -18.43
N THR A 287 -30.50 -5.42 -19.34
CA THR A 287 -29.09 -5.28 -18.98
C THR A 287 -28.70 -3.80 -18.96
N TYR A 288 -28.32 -3.32 -17.79
CA TYR A 288 -27.82 -1.98 -17.56
C TYR A 288 -26.30 -1.99 -17.71
N THR A 289 -25.76 -1.00 -18.42
CA THR A 289 -24.31 -0.75 -18.55
C THR A 289 -23.89 0.58 -17.88
N SER A 290 -24.83 1.23 -17.19
CA SER A 290 -24.65 2.43 -16.39
C SER A 290 -25.57 2.40 -15.17
N SER A 291 -25.21 3.13 -14.11
CA SER A 291 -26.01 3.23 -12.89
C SER A 291 -27.47 3.63 -13.19
N ASN A 292 -28.41 3.06 -12.44
CA ASN A 292 -29.84 3.31 -12.64
C ASN A 292 -30.59 3.28 -11.30
N ASN A 293 -31.33 4.35 -11.01
CA ASN A 293 -32.15 4.49 -9.80
C ASN A 293 -33.64 4.73 -10.12
N THR A 294 -34.08 4.39 -11.34
CA THR A 294 -35.41 4.70 -11.87
C THR A 294 -36.20 3.48 -12.30
N ALA A 295 -35.52 2.36 -12.53
CA ALA A 295 -36.18 1.14 -12.98
C ALA A 295 -37.07 0.57 -11.87
N THR A 296 -38.29 0.17 -12.22
CA THR A 296 -39.27 -0.44 -11.31
C THR A 296 -39.78 -1.75 -11.88
N TYR A 297 -40.08 -2.72 -11.02
CA TYR A 297 -40.65 -4.00 -11.40
C TYR A 297 -41.79 -4.39 -10.47
N ILE A 298 -42.89 -4.89 -11.03
CA ILE A 298 -44.05 -5.32 -10.28
C ILE A 298 -43.92 -6.82 -9.99
N LEU A 299 -43.78 -7.16 -8.71
CA LEU A 299 -43.90 -8.54 -8.23
C LEU A 299 -45.36 -8.82 -7.89
N ASN A 300 -45.96 -9.77 -8.62
CA ASN A 300 -47.29 -10.27 -8.29
C ASN A 300 -47.14 -11.41 -7.27
N ASN A 301 -47.76 -11.29 -6.10
CA ASN A 301 -47.88 -12.44 -5.20
C ASN A 301 -48.94 -13.44 -5.74
N ALA A 302 -48.98 -14.67 -5.20
CA ALA A 302 -49.88 -15.73 -5.66
C ALA A 302 -51.38 -15.38 -5.50
N SER A 303 -51.69 -14.35 -4.70
CA SER A 303 -53.03 -13.83 -4.45
C SER A 303 -53.38 -12.62 -5.32
N GLY A 304 -52.46 -12.17 -6.20
CA GLY A 304 -52.67 -11.06 -7.11
C GLY A 304 -52.43 -9.66 -6.52
N CYS A 305 -51.97 -9.55 -5.28
CA CYS A 305 -51.55 -8.24 -4.76
C CYS A 305 -50.16 -7.90 -5.32
N ASP A 306 -49.99 -6.67 -5.79
CA ASP A 306 -48.78 -6.15 -6.42
C ASP A 306 -47.82 -5.55 -5.38
N SER A 307 -46.53 -5.75 -5.58
CA SER A 307 -45.48 -5.02 -4.86
C SER A 307 -44.53 -4.42 -5.88
N VAL A 308 -44.31 -3.12 -5.79
CA VAL A 308 -43.36 -2.41 -6.66
C VAL A 308 -41.98 -2.48 -6.00
N VAL A 309 -41.04 -3.10 -6.71
CA VAL A 309 -39.61 -3.05 -6.38
C VAL A 309 -38.98 -1.98 -7.26
N SER A 310 -38.21 -1.09 -6.68
CA SER A 310 -37.38 -0.11 -7.38
C SER A 310 -35.92 -0.53 -7.34
N LEU A 311 -35.18 -0.29 -8.42
CA LEU A 311 -33.74 -0.57 -8.52
C LEU A 311 -32.96 0.65 -8.05
N ASP A 312 -31.96 0.42 -7.20
CA ASP A 312 -30.86 1.36 -6.95
C ASP A 312 -29.55 0.68 -7.36
N LEU A 313 -29.18 0.86 -8.62
CA LEU A 313 -28.02 0.23 -9.25
C LEU A 313 -26.87 1.23 -9.38
N THR A 314 -25.72 0.89 -8.81
CA THR A 314 -24.45 1.55 -9.10
C THR A 314 -23.57 0.65 -9.98
N ILE A 315 -23.23 1.11 -11.19
CA ILE A 315 -22.26 0.46 -12.08
C ILE A 315 -20.93 1.22 -12.03
N THR A 316 -19.85 0.50 -11.74
CA THR A 316 -18.48 1.00 -11.86
C THR A 316 -17.80 0.33 -13.06
N SER A 317 -17.11 1.10 -13.89
CA SER A 317 -16.37 0.59 -15.04
C SER A 317 -15.03 -0.02 -14.61
N SER A 318 -14.70 -1.20 -15.14
CA SER A 318 -13.33 -1.70 -15.14
C SER A 318 -12.40 -0.74 -15.91
N SER A 319 -11.13 -0.68 -15.53
CA SER A 319 -10.14 0.18 -16.18
C SER A 319 -8.91 -0.62 -16.61
N SER A 320 -8.22 -0.16 -17.64
CA SER A 320 -6.94 -0.73 -18.06
C SER A 320 -5.89 0.35 -18.28
N PHE A 321 -4.65 0.02 -17.93
CA PHE A 321 -3.50 0.92 -18.07
C PHE A 321 -2.21 0.14 -18.34
N ASN A 322 -1.21 0.81 -18.93
CA ASN A 322 0.09 0.23 -19.25
C ASN A 322 1.18 0.72 -18.29
N ASP A 323 1.82 -0.21 -17.58
CA ASP A 323 2.98 0.07 -16.72
C ASP A 323 4.26 0.02 -17.57
N VAL A 324 4.83 1.18 -17.89
CA VAL A 324 6.02 1.29 -18.75
C VAL A 324 7.28 1.32 -17.89
N VAL A 325 8.12 0.30 -18.04
CA VAL A 325 9.32 0.10 -17.20
C VAL A 325 10.56 -0.11 -18.07
N TYR A 326 11.66 0.55 -17.69
CA TYR A 326 13.00 0.33 -18.24
C TYR A 326 13.92 -0.23 -17.15
N ALA A 327 14.54 -1.38 -17.39
CA ALA A 327 15.39 -2.05 -16.40
C ALA A 327 16.64 -2.68 -17.03
N CYS A 328 17.66 -2.91 -16.19
CA CYS A 328 18.89 -3.59 -16.57
C CYS A 328 18.88 -5.03 -16.09
N ASP A 329 19.22 -5.97 -16.99
CA ASP A 329 19.34 -7.42 -16.75
C ASP A 329 18.08 -8.17 -16.31
N SER A 330 17.41 -7.71 -15.25
CA SER A 330 16.16 -8.30 -14.79
C SER A 330 15.24 -7.30 -14.08
N TYR A 331 13.95 -7.60 -14.06
CA TYR A 331 12.94 -6.84 -13.34
C TYR A 331 11.89 -7.77 -12.72
N THR A 332 11.64 -7.63 -11.42
CA THR A 332 10.53 -8.32 -10.75
C THR A 332 9.30 -7.42 -10.78
N TRP A 333 8.23 -7.88 -11.42
CA TRP A 333 7.00 -7.09 -11.56
C TRP A 333 6.00 -7.38 -10.44
N ILE A 334 4.88 -6.65 -10.43
CA ILE A 334 3.81 -6.76 -9.41
C ILE A 334 3.17 -8.14 -9.35
N ASP A 335 3.34 -8.98 -10.38
CA ASP A 335 2.87 -10.37 -10.41
C ASP A 335 3.80 -11.35 -9.68
N GLY A 336 4.93 -10.84 -9.16
CA GLY A 336 5.95 -11.63 -8.48
C GLY A 336 6.89 -12.38 -9.42
N ASN A 337 6.69 -12.31 -10.75
CA ASN A 337 7.59 -12.92 -11.71
C ASN A 337 8.80 -12.01 -11.97
N THR A 338 9.95 -12.63 -12.15
CA THR A 338 11.18 -11.94 -12.56
C THR A 338 11.41 -12.15 -14.05
N TYR A 339 11.38 -11.05 -14.79
CA TYR A 339 11.63 -11.00 -16.22
C TYR A 339 13.12 -10.75 -16.47
N THR A 340 13.73 -11.52 -17.35
CA THR A 340 15.13 -11.34 -17.81
C THR A 340 15.20 -10.91 -19.29
N SER A 341 14.04 -10.60 -19.88
CA SER A 341 13.90 -10.11 -21.25
C SER A 341 12.69 -9.17 -21.32
N SER A 342 12.69 -8.23 -22.27
CA SER A 342 11.56 -7.32 -22.53
C SER A 342 10.23 -8.08 -22.65
N ASN A 343 9.15 -7.49 -22.12
CA ASN A 343 7.83 -8.10 -22.09
C ASN A 343 6.73 -7.04 -22.24
N ASN A 344 5.81 -7.24 -23.19
CA ASN A 344 4.67 -6.36 -23.44
C ASN A 344 3.30 -7.07 -23.39
N THR A 345 3.24 -8.24 -22.74
CA THR A 345 2.05 -9.10 -22.71
C THR A 345 1.65 -9.55 -21.30
N ALA A 346 2.54 -9.45 -20.33
CA ALA A 346 2.22 -9.76 -18.94
C ALA A 346 1.13 -8.82 -18.44
N THR A 347 0.15 -9.38 -17.73
CA THR A 347 -0.99 -8.64 -17.18
C THR A 347 -1.19 -8.99 -15.71
N HIS A 348 -1.67 -8.03 -14.93
CA HIS A 348 -2.04 -8.22 -13.53
C HIS A 348 -3.36 -7.51 -13.24
N ILE A 349 -4.21 -8.17 -12.46
CA ILE A 349 -5.46 -7.59 -11.95
C ILE A 349 -5.21 -6.86 -10.63
N LEU A 350 -5.48 -5.55 -10.60
CA LEU A 350 -5.53 -4.76 -9.37
C LEU A 350 -6.99 -4.51 -8.99
N ASN A 351 -7.34 -4.87 -7.77
CA ASN A 351 -8.69 -4.63 -7.25
C ASN A 351 -8.79 -3.17 -6.81
N ASN A 352 -9.65 -2.38 -7.46
CA ASN A 352 -9.97 -1.05 -6.93
C ASN A 352 -10.83 -1.17 -5.66
N ALA A 353 -10.96 -0.08 -4.89
CA ALA A 353 -11.72 -0.06 -3.64
C ALA A 353 -13.23 -0.39 -3.82
N ALA A 354 -13.73 -0.36 -5.05
CA ALA A 354 -15.11 -0.71 -5.41
C ALA A 354 -15.26 -2.19 -5.84
N GLY A 355 -14.18 -2.97 -5.86
CA GLY A 355 -14.18 -4.38 -6.26
C GLY A 355 -14.33 -4.62 -7.76
N CYS A 356 -14.15 -3.59 -8.59
CA CYS A 356 -14.07 -3.75 -10.04
C CYS A 356 -12.61 -3.81 -10.47
N ASP A 357 -12.25 -4.97 -11.01
CA ASP A 357 -10.90 -5.33 -11.39
C ASP A 357 -10.36 -4.40 -12.47
N SER A 358 -9.15 -3.88 -12.26
CA SER A 358 -8.41 -3.13 -13.28
C SER A 358 -7.27 -3.97 -13.82
N ILE A 359 -7.13 -4.05 -15.13
CA ILE A 359 -6.05 -4.82 -15.77
C ILE A 359 -4.88 -3.89 -16.05
N VAL A 360 -3.75 -4.15 -15.40
CA VAL A 360 -2.48 -3.51 -15.73
C VAL A 360 -1.75 -4.41 -16.72
N THR A 361 -1.28 -3.85 -17.83
CA THR A 361 -0.40 -4.54 -18.79
C THR A 361 1.02 -4.00 -18.61
N LEU A 362 2.01 -4.89 -18.49
CA LEU A 362 3.42 -4.51 -18.45
C LEU A 362 3.91 -4.15 -19.86
N ASP A 363 4.61 -3.04 -19.99
CA ASP A 363 5.45 -2.67 -21.14
C ASP A 363 6.90 -2.49 -20.66
N LEU A 364 7.60 -3.62 -20.55
CA LEU A 364 8.96 -3.73 -20.02
C LEU A 364 9.98 -3.78 -21.16
N THR A 365 10.97 -2.89 -21.10
CA THR A 365 12.20 -2.98 -21.89
C THR A 365 13.38 -3.33 -21.00
N ILE A 366 13.99 -4.51 -21.23
CA ILE A 366 15.25 -4.92 -20.58
C ILE A 366 16.42 -4.70 -21.52
N THR A 367 17.45 -4.00 -21.02
CA THR A 367 18.75 -3.89 -21.68
C THR A 367 19.77 -4.72 -20.88
N SER A 368 20.55 -5.56 -21.57
CA SER A 368 21.58 -6.38 -20.93
C SER A 368 22.84 -5.57 -20.66
N SER A 369 23.37 -5.65 -19.44
CA SER A 369 24.76 -5.29 -19.17
C SER A 369 25.69 -6.23 -19.93
N SER A 370 26.86 -5.74 -20.31
CA SER A 370 27.87 -6.56 -20.99
C SER A 370 29.20 -6.46 -20.26
N SER A 371 29.95 -7.56 -20.26
CA SER A 371 31.31 -7.61 -19.73
C SER A 371 32.26 -8.12 -20.79
N PHE A 372 33.44 -7.52 -20.90
CA PHE A 372 34.50 -8.02 -21.76
C PHE A 372 35.87 -7.89 -21.09
N THR A 373 36.83 -8.68 -21.57
CA THR A 373 38.22 -8.64 -21.09
C THR A 373 39.11 -7.95 -22.12
N ASP A 374 39.83 -6.93 -21.67
CA ASP A 374 40.86 -6.24 -22.46
C ASP A 374 42.22 -6.91 -22.20
N VAL A 375 42.78 -7.57 -23.22
CA VAL A 375 44.02 -8.35 -23.10
C VAL A 375 45.18 -7.56 -23.68
N VAL A 376 46.18 -7.24 -22.86
CA VAL A 376 47.31 -6.37 -23.23
C VAL A 376 48.65 -7.00 -22.86
N TYR A 377 49.61 -6.96 -23.80
CA TYR A 377 51.00 -7.37 -23.60
C TYR A 377 51.93 -6.18 -23.85
N THR A 378 52.80 -5.84 -22.90
CA THR A 378 53.69 -4.66 -23.01
C THR A 378 54.95 -4.79 -22.15
N CYS A 379 55.86 -3.84 -22.33
CA CYS A 379 57.13 -3.69 -21.63
C CYS A 379 57.03 -2.67 -20.49
N ASP A 380 57.63 -2.99 -19.35
CA ASP A 380 57.85 -2.12 -18.17
C ASP A 380 56.60 -1.50 -17.52
N SER A 381 55.83 -0.70 -18.27
CA SER A 381 54.63 -0.06 -17.77
C SER A 381 53.52 0.10 -18.81
N TYR A 382 52.29 0.24 -18.33
CA TYR A 382 51.10 0.47 -19.16
C TYR A 382 50.11 1.40 -18.46
N THR A 383 49.60 2.40 -19.19
CA THR A 383 48.50 3.24 -18.70
C THR A 383 47.18 2.70 -19.25
N TRP A 384 46.26 2.29 -18.37
CA TRP A 384 44.98 1.72 -18.78
C TRP A 384 43.85 2.77 -18.81
N ILE A 385 42.66 2.37 -19.28
CA ILE A 385 41.48 3.26 -19.45
C ILE A 385 40.96 3.85 -18.14
N ASP A 386 41.36 3.28 -17.00
CA ASP A 386 41.08 3.84 -15.66
C ASP A 386 42.00 5.02 -15.30
N GLY A 387 43.01 5.33 -16.13
CA GLY A 387 43.99 6.38 -15.91
C GLY A 387 45.16 5.99 -15.02
N ASN A 388 45.22 4.74 -14.52
CA ASN A 388 46.31 4.26 -13.69
C ASN A 388 47.47 3.73 -14.53
N ILE A 389 48.70 3.89 -14.01
CA ILE A 389 49.92 3.30 -14.57
C ILE A 389 50.22 2.00 -13.82
N TYR A 390 50.24 0.90 -14.56
CA TYR A 390 50.60 -0.43 -14.08
C TYR A 390 52.06 -0.70 -14.40
N THR A 391 52.86 -1.12 -13.41
CA THR A 391 54.28 -1.52 -13.57
C THR A 391 54.49 -3.02 -13.31
N SER A 392 53.39 -3.77 -13.22
CA SER A 392 53.35 -5.23 -13.04
C SER A 392 52.06 -5.78 -13.64
N SER A 393 52.08 -7.03 -14.08
CA SER A 393 50.90 -7.73 -14.61
C SER A 393 49.67 -7.63 -13.69
N ASN A 394 48.48 -7.51 -14.26
CA ASN A 394 47.23 -7.35 -13.52
C ASN A 394 46.06 -8.01 -14.26
N ASN A 395 45.29 -8.85 -13.59
CA ASN A 395 44.12 -9.54 -14.13
C ASN A 395 42.84 -9.31 -13.33
N THR A 396 42.80 -8.23 -12.54
CA THR A 396 41.71 -7.92 -11.60
C THR A 396 41.17 -6.50 -11.71
N ALA A 397 41.92 -5.59 -12.33
CA ALA A 397 41.47 -4.21 -12.51
C ALA A 397 40.22 -4.18 -13.40
N THR A 398 39.22 -3.41 -12.98
CA THR A 398 37.96 -3.24 -13.72
C THR A 398 37.65 -1.76 -13.95
N HIS A 399 36.95 -1.48 -15.04
CA HIS A 399 36.48 -0.14 -15.39
C HIS A 399 35.05 -0.20 -15.89
N ILE A 400 34.23 0.78 -15.49
CA ILE A 400 32.82 0.86 -15.90
C ILE A 400 32.73 1.77 -17.13
N LEU A 401 32.23 1.24 -18.23
CA LEU A 401 31.85 2.01 -19.41
C LEU A 401 30.38 2.40 -19.29
N ASN A 402 30.14 3.67 -18.98
CA ASN A 402 28.79 4.18 -18.81
C ASN A 402 28.04 4.15 -20.14
N SER A 403 26.87 3.51 -20.18
CA SER A 403 26.00 3.55 -21.36
C SER A 403 24.98 4.67 -21.22
N ALA A 404 24.60 5.28 -22.34
CA ALA A 404 23.55 6.33 -22.34
C ALA A 404 22.18 5.81 -21.85
N ALA A 405 21.99 4.48 -21.79
CA ALA A 405 20.77 3.81 -21.32
C ALA A 405 20.83 3.39 -19.84
N GLY A 406 21.94 3.64 -19.14
CA GLY A 406 22.09 3.34 -17.70
C GLY A 406 22.39 1.89 -17.34
N CYS A 407 22.45 0.99 -18.32
CA CYS A 407 22.98 -0.37 -18.13
C CYS A 407 24.44 -0.35 -18.53
N ASP A 408 25.32 -0.12 -17.56
CA ASP A 408 26.73 0.07 -17.80
C ASP A 408 27.44 -1.27 -18.06
N SER A 409 28.53 -1.20 -18.84
CA SER A 409 29.35 -2.37 -19.13
C SER A 409 30.58 -2.38 -18.21
N ILE A 410 31.05 -3.58 -17.84
CA ILE A 410 32.27 -3.73 -17.05
C ILE A 410 33.37 -4.28 -17.95
N VAL A 411 34.49 -3.58 -18.02
CA VAL A 411 35.72 -4.06 -18.67
C VAL A 411 36.66 -4.57 -17.61
N THR A 412 37.21 -5.76 -17.80
CA THR A 412 38.26 -6.32 -16.94
C THR A 412 39.59 -6.32 -17.70
N LEU A 413 40.65 -5.83 -17.07
CA LEU A 413 42.00 -5.88 -17.63
C LEU A 413 42.62 -7.27 -17.42
N ASP A 414 43.22 -7.83 -18.47
CA ASP A 414 44.18 -8.94 -18.42
C ASP A 414 45.51 -8.47 -19.03
N LEU A 415 46.32 -7.85 -18.17
CA LEU A 415 47.59 -7.23 -18.52
C LEU A 415 48.75 -8.14 -18.14
N THR A 416 49.61 -8.43 -19.11
CA THR A 416 50.93 -9.04 -18.89
C THR A 416 52.03 -8.03 -19.16
N ILE A 417 52.79 -7.66 -18.12
CA ILE A 417 53.98 -6.82 -18.23
C ILE A 417 55.23 -7.70 -18.18
N THR A 418 56.08 -7.58 -19.20
CA THR A 418 57.43 -8.14 -19.19
C THR A 418 58.41 -7.06 -18.75
N ASN A 419 59.10 -7.28 -17.64
CA ASN A 419 60.16 -6.38 -17.17
C ASN A 419 61.50 -6.81 -17.76
N VAL A 420 62.20 -5.86 -18.38
CA VAL A 420 63.51 -6.11 -19.00
C VAL A 420 64.56 -5.26 -18.28
N ASP A 421 65.56 -5.93 -17.71
CA ASP A 421 66.68 -5.23 -17.07
C ASP A 421 67.71 -4.81 -18.13
N SER A 422 67.69 -3.53 -18.49
CA SER A 422 68.65 -2.93 -19.41
C SER A 422 69.86 -2.30 -18.71
N ALA A 423 70.06 -2.52 -17.41
CA ALA A 423 71.19 -1.95 -16.69
C ALA A 423 72.53 -2.47 -17.24
N VAL A 424 73.51 -1.57 -17.33
CA VAL A 424 74.88 -1.90 -17.75
C VAL A 424 75.86 -1.47 -16.67
N VAL A 425 76.87 -2.31 -16.45
CA VAL A 425 78.00 -2.02 -15.57
C VAL A 425 79.26 -1.87 -16.41
N VAL A 426 80.06 -0.84 -16.11
CA VAL A 426 81.40 -0.66 -16.66
C VAL A 426 82.37 -1.47 -15.80
N LEU A 427 82.99 -2.51 -16.38
CA LEU A 427 83.90 -3.40 -15.66
C LEU A 427 85.34 -2.85 -15.63
N ASP A 428 85.75 -2.20 -16.71
CA ASP A 428 87.06 -1.56 -16.86
C ASP A 428 87.01 -0.51 -17.98
N ASP A 429 88.16 0.10 -18.30
CA ASP A 429 88.31 1.17 -19.31
C ASP A 429 87.95 0.74 -20.75
N SER A 430 87.57 -0.53 -20.98
CA SER A 430 87.25 -1.09 -22.30
C SER A 430 86.05 -2.04 -22.33
N THR A 431 85.46 -2.37 -21.17
CA THR A 431 84.49 -3.46 -21.05
C THR A 431 83.17 -3.02 -20.40
N LEU A 432 82.06 -3.29 -21.08
CA LEU A 432 80.69 -3.10 -20.59
C LEU A 432 80.00 -4.46 -20.41
N GLN A 433 79.13 -4.56 -19.39
CA GLN A 433 78.35 -5.77 -19.13
C GLN A 433 76.87 -5.43 -18.86
N ALA A 434 75.98 -5.96 -19.69
CA ALA A 434 74.54 -5.98 -19.44
C ALA A 434 74.23 -6.86 -18.22
N GLN A 435 73.38 -6.36 -17.31
CA GLN A 435 73.09 -7.01 -16.02
C GLN A 435 71.97 -8.04 -16.08
N SER A 436 71.14 -8.07 -17.13
CA SER A 436 70.08 -9.08 -17.22
C SER A 436 70.67 -10.49 -17.12
N VAL A 437 70.11 -11.29 -16.21
CA VAL A 437 70.49 -12.70 -15.99
C VAL A 437 69.36 -13.66 -16.33
N VAL A 438 68.28 -13.15 -16.94
CA VAL A 438 67.08 -13.94 -17.24
C VAL A 438 67.34 -14.86 -18.43
N VAL A 439 66.97 -16.14 -18.30
CA VAL A 439 67.13 -17.14 -19.36
C VAL A 439 66.21 -16.77 -20.53
N GLY A 440 66.76 -16.74 -21.75
CA GLY A 440 66.03 -16.32 -22.95
C GLY A 440 66.20 -14.85 -23.32
N THR A 441 66.95 -14.07 -22.52
CA THR A 441 67.37 -12.72 -22.91
C THR A 441 68.41 -12.76 -24.03
N THR A 442 68.25 -11.90 -25.04
CA THR A 442 69.24 -11.63 -26.09
C THR A 442 69.74 -10.20 -26.01
N TYR A 443 70.95 -9.97 -26.50
CA TYR A 443 71.63 -8.68 -26.46
C TYR A 443 72.02 -8.24 -27.87
N GLN A 444 72.03 -6.94 -28.10
CA GLN A 444 72.65 -6.32 -29.27
C GLN A 444 73.28 -5.00 -28.85
N TRP A 445 74.61 -4.89 -28.94
CA TRP A 445 75.30 -3.65 -28.63
C TRP A 445 75.15 -2.63 -29.75
N LEU A 446 75.00 -1.37 -29.36
CA LEU A 446 74.68 -0.24 -30.22
C LEU A 446 75.72 0.88 -30.01
N ASP A 447 76.09 1.53 -31.10
CA ASP A 447 76.93 2.73 -31.08
C ASP A 447 76.05 3.98 -30.95
N CYS A 448 76.07 4.61 -29.77
CA CYS A 448 75.29 5.83 -29.52
C CYS A 448 75.82 7.03 -30.31
N ASN A 449 77.10 7.03 -30.70
CA ASN A 449 77.67 8.10 -31.51
C ASN A 449 77.16 8.06 -32.95
N ASP A 450 76.69 6.91 -33.42
CA ASP A 450 76.11 6.70 -34.75
C ASP A 450 74.60 6.41 -34.69
N ASN A 451 73.86 7.21 -33.91
CA ASN A 451 72.40 7.12 -33.78
C ASN A 451 71.89 5.70 -33.44
N PHE A 452 72.54 5.05 -32.47
CA PHE A 452 72.23 3.69 -32.04
C PHE A 452 72.39 2.64 -33.16
N ALA A 453 73.35 2.84 -34.08
CA ALA A 453 73.67 1.84 -35.08
C ALA A 453 74.10 0.52 -34.44
N GLN A 454 73.61 -0.60 -34.97
CA GLN A 454 73.95 -1.92 -34.47
C GLN A 454 75.42 -2.25 -34.71
N ILE A 455 76.12 -2.69 -33.66
CA ILE A 455 77.47 -3.21 -33.77
C ILE A 455 77.37 -4.69 -34.14
N PHE A 456 77.60 -4.99 -35.40
CA PHE A 456 77.32 -6.31 -35.96
C PHE A 456 78.13 -7.42 -35.27
N GLY A 457 77.44 -8.45 -34.79
CA GLY A 457 78.04 -9.62 -34.13
C GLY A 457 78.25 -9.48 -32.63
N GLU A 458 78.06 -8.29 -32.06
CA GLU A 458 78.17 -8.04 -30.63
C GLU A 458 76.83 -8.32 -29.93
N ASN A 459 76.56 -9.61 -29.70
CA ASN A 459 75.31 -10.12 -29.13
C ASN A 459 75.47 -10.81 -27.76
N ASN A 460 76.66 -10.69 -27.17
CA ASN A 460 76.95 -11.23 -25.85
C ASN A 460 76.56 -10.21 -24.75
N ALA A 461 76.30 -10.70 -23.54
CA ALA A 461 76.06 -9.83 -22.39
C ALA A 461 77.28 -8.95 -22.03
N ILE A 462 78.48 -9.31 -22.48
CA ILE A 462 79.71 -8.56 -22.29
C ILE A 462 80.17 -8.03 -23.65
N PHE A 463 80.52 -6.75 -23.69
CA PHE A 463 81.09 -6.07 -24.86
C PHE A 463 82.43 -5.43 -24.49
N THR A 464 83.44 -5.69 -25.32
CA THR A 464 84.79 -5.14 -25.18
C THR A 464 85.16 -4.36 -26.41
N THR A 465 85.60 -3.11 -26.26
CA THR A 465 86.01 -2.25 -27.38
C THR A 465 87.31 -1.52 -27.08
N GLN A 466 88.11 -1.30 -28.13
CA GLN A 466 89.35 -0.51 -28.06
C GLN A 466 89.14 0.95 -28.49
N ASN A 467 87.96 1.24 -29.06
CA ASN A 467 87.59 2.57 -29.49
C ASN A 467 86.93 3.32 -28.35
N SER A 468 87.31 4.58 -28.17
CA SER A 468 86.59 5.44 -27.23
C SER A 468 85.26 5.86 -27.85
N GLY A 469 84.18 5.88 -27.07
CA GLY A 469 82.84 6.15 -27.57
C GLY A 469 81.75 5.87 -26.54
N TYR A 470 80.51 6.15 -26.92
CA TYR A 470 79.30 5.90 -26.13
C TYR A 470 78.57 4.69 -26.69
N TYR A 471 78.28 3.73 -25.83
CA TYR A 471 77.68 2.46 -26.21
C TYR A 471 76.45 2.15 -25.35
N ALA A 472 75.42 1.60 -25.98
CA ALA A 472 74.23 1.10 -25.31
C ALA A 472 74.00 -0.37 -25.69
N VAL A 473 73.15 -1.06 -24.95
CA VAL A 473 72.72 -2.41 -25.29
C VAL A 473 71.20 -2.43 -25.46
N GLU A 474 70.73 -2.98 -26.58
CA GLU A 474 69.36 -3.44 -26.70
C GLU A 474 69.26 -4.81 -26.02
N VAL A 475 68.44 -4.89 -24.99
CA VAL A 475 68.13 -6.13 -24.26
C VAL A 475 66.73 -6.56 -24.67
N THR A 476 66.61 -7.78 -25.19
CA THR A 476 65.32 -8.35 -25.59
C THR A 476 65.01 -9.57 -24.74
N LEU A 477 63.84 -9.61 -24.10
CA LEU A 477 63.31 -10.78 -23.42
C LEU A 477 61.92 -11.09 -23.99
N ASN A 478 61.77 -12.28 -24.58
CA ASN A 478 60.59 -12.62 -25.39
C ASN A 478 60.41 -11.60 -26.54
N ASP A 479 59.25 -10.93 -26.62
CA ASP A 479 58.94 -9.92 -27.64
C ASP A 479 59.17 -8.47 -27.16
N CYS A 480 59.78 -8.30 -25.99
CA CYS A 480 60.00 -7.01 -25.35
C CYS A 480 61.47 -6.58 -25.45
N SER A 481 61.73 -5.46 -26.13
CA SER A 481 63.07 -4.86 -26.28
C SER A 481 63.16 -3.51 -25.57
N VAL A 482 64.21 -3.34 -24.76
CA VAL A 482 64.53 -2.07 -24.10
C VAL A 482 66.00 -1.73 -24.38
N ILE A 483 66.26 -0.47 -24.71
CA ILE A 483 67.62 0.04 -24.93
C ILE A 483 68.10 0.71 -23.64
N SER A 484 69.31 0.37 -23.20
CA SER A 484 69.95 1.00 -22.05
C SER A 484 70.27 2.47 -22.31
N ASP A 485 70.63 3.19 -21.25
CA ASP A 485 71.35 4.47 -21.42
C ASP A 485 72.69 4.25 -22.16
N CYS A 486 73.29 5.35 -22.63
CA CYS A 486 74.60 5.33 -23.26
C CYS A 486 75.73 5.42 -22.24
N PHE A 487 76.68 4.48 -22.30
CA PHE A 487 77.83 4.38 -21.41
C PHE A 487 79.11 4.73 -22.14
N ASN A 488 79.96 5.55 -21.51
CA ASN A 488 81.20 6.05 -22.11
C ASN A 488 82.38 5.10 -21.85
N ILE A 489 83.14 4.78 -22.90
CA ILE A 489 84.41 4.04 -22.86
C ILE A 489 85.56 4.96 -23.27
N THR A 490 86.62 5.02 -22.46
CA THR A 490 87.83 5.83 -22.73
C THR A 490 89.07 4.95 -22.80
N SER A 491 89.58 4.72 -24.00
CA SER A 491 90.78 3.90 -24.22
C SER A 491 92.04 4.66 -23.81
N THR A 492 92.69 4.28 -22.71
CA THR A 492 94.02 4.80 -22.31
C THR A 492 95.09 3.72 -22.42
N VAL A 493 95.76 3.63 -23.57
CA VAL A 493 97.03 2.89 -23.71
C VAL A 493 98.18 3.86 -23.45
N GLY A 494 98.85 3.76 -22.30
CA GLY A 494 100.01 4.58 -21.95
C GLY A 494 100.99 3.89 -21.00
N ILE A 495 102.18 3.54 -21.51
CA ILE A 495 103.36 3.08 -20.75
C ILE A 495 103.97 4.32 -20.07
N TYR A 496 104.01 4.37 -18.74
CA TYR A 496 104.69 5.46 -18.00
C TYR A 496 106.18 5.13 -17.78
N ASP A 497 107.06 5.95 -18.35
CA ASP A 497 108.51 5.97 -18.09
C ASP A 497 108.78 6.83 -16.83
N LEU A 498 109.46 6.29 -15.83
CA LEU A 498 109.62 6.87 -14.48
C LEU A 498 110.61 8.06 -14.40
N ASP A 499 111.10 8.57 -15.53
CA ASP A 499 112.37 9.29 -15.60
C ASP A 499 112.40 10.72 -15.01
N HIS A 500 111.32 11.23 -14.41
CA HIS A 500 111.29 12.62 -13.89
C HIS A 500 110.63 12.83 -12.51
N LYS A 501 110.08 11.80 -11.85
CA LYS A 501 109.35 11.97 -10.57
C LYS A 501 110.14 11.57 -9.32
N TYR A 502 111.05 10.60 -9.44
CA TYR A 502 111.82 10.07 -8.31
C TYR A 502 113.30 9.94 -8.66
N GLU A 503 114.17 10.33 -7.74
CA GLU A 503 115.60 10.12 -7.89
C GLU A 503 115.97 8.78 -7.25
N ILE A 504 116.20 7.77 -8.07
CA ILE A 504 116.61 6.43 -7.62
C ILE A 504 118.05 6.15 -8.08
N GLN A 505 118.93 5.89 -7.13
CA GLN A 505 120.36 5.62 -7.36
C GLN A 505 120.78 4.25 -6.80
N LEU A 506 121.76 3.61 -7.45
CA LEU A 506 122.34 2.34 -7.03
C LEU A 506 123.86 2.48 -6.92
N PHE A 507 124.41 2.26 -5.73
CA PHE A 507 125.85 2.43 -5.48
C PHE A 507 126.42 1.42 -4.46
N PRO A 508 127.73 1.13 -4.47
CA PRO A 508 128.68 1.52 -5.50
C PRO A 508 128.41 0.78 -6.83
N ASN A 509 128.66 1.44 -7.95
CA ASN A 509 128.63 0.82 -9.27
C ASN A 509 129.87 1.31 -10.04
N PRO A 510 130.92 0.50 -10.21
CA PRO A 510 130.99 -0.96 -10.00
C PRO A 510 130.97 -1.42 -8.52
N THR A 511 130.55 -2.67 -8.28
CA THR A 511 130.40 -3.30 -6.94
C THR A 511 131.11 -4.66 -6.83
N LYS A 512 131.42 -5.10 -5.60
CA LYS A 512 131.98 -6.44 -5.29
C LYS A 512 131.02 -7.35 -4.54
N ASN A 513 130.43 -6.94 -3.43
CA ASN A 513 129.64 -7.87 -2.60
C ASN A 513 128.19 -7.44 -2.46
N TYR A 514 127.89 -6.15 -2.55
CA TYR A 514 126.53 -5.63 -2.35
C TYR A 514 126.33 -4.30 -3.08
N ILE A 515 125.07 -3.99 -3.36
CA ILE A 515 124.62 -2.69 -3.87
C ILE A 515 123.68 -2.08 -2.84
N ILE A 516 123.79 -0.78 -2.63
CA ILE A 516 122.89 0.02 -1.81
C ILE A 516 121.93 0.72 -2.77
N ILE A 517 120.63 0.63 -2.48
CA ILE A 517 119.60 1.40 -3.16
C ILE A 517 119.32 2.69 -2.39
N SER A 518 119.31 3.81 -3.10
CA SER A 518 118.90 5.11 -2.55
C SER A 518 117.62 5.55 -3.22
N LEU A 519 116.62 5.85 -2.40
CA LEU A 519 115.28 6.22 -2.81
C LEU A 519 114.99 7.65 -2.35
N ASP A 520 114.80 8.58 -3.28
CA ASP A 520 114.26 9.91 -2.98
C ASP A 520 112.83 10.05 -3.54
N GLY A 521 111.91 10.49 -2.69
CA GLY A 521 110.49 10.67 -3.01
C GLY A 521 109.63 9.39 -3.03
N ILE A 522 110.18 8.21 -2.74
CA ILE A 522 109.42 6.94 -2.69
C ILE A 522 109.74 6.10 -1.44
N SER A 523 108.71 5.49 -0.84
CA SER A 523 108.85 4.80 0.46
C SER A 523 109.49 3.41 0.37
N PHE A 524 109.17 2.63 -0.65
CA PHE A 524 109.76 1.32 -0.90
C PHE A 524 109.62 0.96 -2.38
N VAL A 525 110.42 -0.01 -2.82
CA VAL A 525 110.38 -0.53 -4.20
C VAL A 525 110.54 -2.05 -4.23
N ASP A 526 110.10 -2.66 -5.32
CA ASP A 526 110.45 -4.04 -5.65
C ASP A 526 111.55 -4.06 -6.71
N ILE A 527 112.41 -5.07 -6.72
CA ILE A 527 113.46 -5.20 -7.72
C ILE A 527 113.53 -6.59 -8.35
N LEU A 528 113.99 -6.62 -9.60
CA LEU A 528 114.46 -7.81 -10.30
C LEU A 528 115.92 -7.61 -10.72
N ILE A 529 116.80 -8.56 -10.40
CA ILE A 529 118.14 -8.63 -11.01
C ILE A 529 118.06 -9.53 -12.23
N LEU A 530 118.50 -9.03 -13.39
CA LEU A 530 118.44 -9.68 -14.69
C LEU A 530 119.86 -9.90 -15.23
N ASP A 531 120.08 -11.03 -15.92
CA ASP A 531 121.27 -11.20 -16.76
C ASP A 531 121.17 -10.40 -18.08
N LEU A 532 122.20 -10.52 -18.94
CA LEU A 532 122.23 -9.84 -20.25
C LEU A 532 121.16 -10.34 -21.23
N GLN A 533 120.55 -11.50 -20.98
CA GLN A 533 119.48 -12.07 -21.78
C GLN A 533 118.09 -11.74 -21.21
N GLY A 534 118.02 -10.95 -20.12
CA GLY A 534 116.76 -10.55 -19.47
C GLY A 534 116.17 -11.63 -18.55
N LYS A 535 116.92 -12.71 -18.25
CA LYS A 535 116.48 -13.74 -17.31
C LYS A 535 116.56 -13.21 -15.88
N VAL A 536 115.49 -13.38 -15.12
CA VAL A 536 115.45 -13.05 -13.69
C VAL A 536 116.36 -13.98 -12.90
N LEU A 537 117.33 -13.40 -12.21
CA LEU A 537 118.27 -14.07 -11.32
C LEU A 537 117.93 -13.88 -9.84
N LEU A 538 117.28 -12.77 -9.51
CA LEU A 538 116.81 -12.45 -8.16
C LEU A 538 115.55 -11.61 -8.26
N GLN A 539 114.64 -11.83 -7.32
CA GLN A 539 113.51 -10.95 -7.06
C GLN A 539 113.47 -10.62 -5.57
N GLN A 540 113.35 -9.34 -5.24
CA GLN A 540 113.17 -8.86 -3.88
C GLN A 540 112.02 -7.86 -3.85
N PHE A 541 111.23 -7.93 -2.79
CA PHE A 541 110.06 -7.08 -2.60
C PHE A 541 110.26 -6.18 -1.38
N GLY A 542 109.72 -4.96 -1.45
CA GLY A 542 109.65 -4.05 -0.30
C GLY A 542 110.99 -3.57 0.22
N LEU A 543 111.94 -3.23 -0.67
CA LEU A 543 113.20 -2.60 -0.29
C LEU A 543 112.99 -1.13 0.07
N PHE A 544 113.54 -0.71 1.21
CA PHE A 544 113.51 0.66 1.71
C PHE A 544 114.79 1.43 1.33
N ASP A 545 114.80 2.74 1.58
CA ASP A 545 116.00 3.57 1.37
C ASP A 545 117.18 3.04 2.18
N GLN A 546 118.36 3.00 1.55
CA GLN A 546 119.62 2.46 2.07
C GLN A 546 119.70 0.94 2.26
N ASP A 547 118.72 0.16 1.79
CA ASP A 547 118.79 -1.29 1.86
C ASP A 547 119.93 -1.87 1.01
N ARG A 548 120.51 -2.97 1.50
CA ARG A 548 121.63 -3.67 0.87
C ARG A 548 121.17 -4.89 0.11
N ILE A 549 121.40 -4.89 -1.19
CA ILE A 549 121.18 -6.01 -2.10
C ILE A 549 122.48 -6.81 -2.16
N ASN A 550 122.50 -8.00 -1.55
CA ASN A 550 123.67 -8.89 -1.57
C ASN A 550 123.82 -9.55 -2.94
N ILE A 551 125.00 -9.42 -3.53
CA ILE A 551 125.36 -10.05 -4.80
C ILE A 551 126.71 -10.78 -4.74
N SER A 552 127.15 -11.21 -3.55
CA SER A 552 128.43 -11.92 -3.36
C SER A 552 128.55 -13.19 -4.20
N ASP A 553 127.43 -13.86 -4.43
CA ASP A 553 127.39 -15.19 -5.04
C ASP A 553 127.30 -15.13 -6.58
N TYR A 554 127.21 -13.92 -7.15
CA TYR A 554 127.19 -13.71 -8.60
C TYR A 554 128.60 -13.57 -9.15
N VAL A 555 128.81 -14.15 -10.34
CA VAL A 555 130.07 -14.03 -11.09
C VAL A 555 130.32 -12.58 -11.54
N ALA A 556 131.59 -12.23 -11.76
CA ALA A 556 131.95 -10.93 -12.32
C ALA A 556 131.29 -10.74 -13.71
N GLY A 557 130.61 -9.61 -13.91
CA GLY A 557 129.76 -9.41 -15.09
C GLY A 557 128.89 -8.15 -15.04
N THR A 558 128.12 -7.94 -16.10
CA THR A 558 127.11 -6.87 -16.18
C THR A 558 125.73 -7.45 -15.94
N TYR A 559 124.95 -6.77 -15.10
CA TYR A 559 123.56 -7.13 -14.78
C TYR A 559 122.67 -5.90 -14.92
N PHE A 560 121.36 -6.13 -15.02
CA PHE A 560 120.37 -5.06 -14.96
C PHE A 560 119.49 -5.23 -13.74
N ILE A 561 119.26 -4.15 -13.00
CA ILE A 561 118.27 -4.11 -11.93
C ILE A 561 117.03 -3.39 -12.45
N LYS A 562 115.91 -4.09 -12.59
CA LYS A 562 114.61 -3.49 -12.87
C LYS A 562 113.94 -3.16 -11.54
N ILE A 563 113.73 -1.87 -11.29
CA ILE A 563 113.05 -1.31 -10.12
C ILE A 563 111.58 -1.12 -10.49
N ILE A 564 110.68 -1.58 -9.63
CA ILE A 564 109.24 -1.59 -9.84
C ILE A 564 108.58 -0.82 -8.70
N THR A 565 107.65 0.05 -9.07
CA THR A 565 106.85 0.88 -8.18
C THR A 565 105.37 0.74 -8.57
N PRO A 566 104.42 1.16 -7.71
CA PRO A 566 103.01 1.21 -8.10
C PRO A 566 102.73 2.07 -9.34
N GLU A 567 103.63 3.02 -9.65
CA GLU A 567 103.46 4.02 -10.70
C GLU A 567 104.19 3.67 -12.00
N GLY A 568 104.99 2.60 -12.03
CA GLY A 568 105.76 2.19 -13.20
C GLY A 568 107.03 1.42 -12.86
N SER A 569 107.89 1.18 -13.86
CA SER A 569 109.17 0.48 -13.67
C SER A 569 110.33 1.12 -14.43
N ARG A 570 111.54 1.06 -13.87
CA ARG A 570 112.78 1.62 -14.44
C ARG A 570 113.89 0.57 -14.41
N GLN A 571 114.79 0.54 -15.40
CA GLN A 571 115.88 -0.44 -15.45
C GLN A 571 117.25 0.26 -15.39
N VAL A 572 118.11 -0.17 -14.47
CA VAL A 572 119.44 0.40 -14.25
C VAL A 572 120.52 -0.67 -14.46
N ARG A 573 121.59 -0.31 -15.19
CA ARG A 573 122.72 -1.21 -15.45
C ARG A 573 123.75 -1.16 -14.32
N ILE A 574 124.20 -2.33 -13.84
CA ILE A 574 125.21 -2.48 -12.79
C ILE A 574 126.39 -3.36 -13.26
N THR A 575 127.58 -3.10 -12.74
CA THR A 575 128.79 -3.87 -13.03
C THR A 575 129.34 -4.51 -11.76
N LYS A 576 129.39 -5.84 -11.72
CA LYS A 576 129.99 -6.66 -10.66
C LYS A 576 131.44 -6.98 -11.02
N GLN A 577 132.37 -6.62 -10.14
CA GLN A 577 133.81 -6.93 -10.25
C GLN A 577 134.19 -8.22 -9.53
#